data_AF-A0A067E5Y9-F1
#
_entry.id   AF-A0A067E5Y9-F1
#
_cell.length_a   1.000
_cell.length_b   1.000
_cell.length_c   1.000
_cell.angle_alpha   90.00
_cell.angle_beta   90.00
_cell.angle_gamma   90.00
#
_symmetry.space_group_name_H-M   'P 1'
#
loop_
_entity.id
_entity.type
_entity.pdbx_description
1 polymer ?
#
loop_
_entity_poly.entity_id
_entity_poly.type
_entity_poly.pdbx_seq_one_letter_code
_entity_poly.pdbx_strand_id
1 'polypeptide(L)'
;MLRLISRAAAAAAALSKQRNDTVLTSTSILIHQFFYSTKTQTKSSKKKQDDNKKSSKSKSKSSDANSLSAPAAAQADSADDLESVRARARRLAEDDRNPSLDVGPNHRPLFTKTTSLSLLTRKDACTYFKFSEDELNAMLPEGLPTGMLGEFKDSMRYALLVRQSFLDIRDNFRRIVDPSLQSTNGPKIRKQIVLDGPLCCGKSITLAMLVHWAREEGWLVLYVPRGREWTHGGYFYKNPQTGLWDTPLQAENVLKDFIKYNESHLRELPCQILDPIPLGEGAGVGLLKGVDSKEISEGSTLFDLVQMGINQMHASVGVVVRLRKELSLVKDIPVLIAIDQYNNWFTFSEYEEPVTIRSTRPVHARELAMVNAFRSMMHNDMMVGAFSHSTAVGSFARTCHMFQ
;
A
#
# COMPACT_ATOMS: atom_id res chain seq x y z
N MET A 1 -31.47 -65.78 41.50
CA MET A 1 -32.31 -66.00 40.30
C MET A 1 -31.43 -66.56 39.19
N LEU A 2 -31.91 -67.60 38.49
CA LEU A 2 -31.81 -67.88 37.04
C LEU A 2 -30.53 -67.43 36.29
N ARG A 3 -29.68 -68.37 35.81
CA ARG A 3 -29.67 -68.97 34.44
C ARG A 3 -29.22 -67.97 33.34
N LEU A 4 -28.40 -68.28 32.32
CA LEU A 4 -27.76 -69.51 31.80
C LEU A 4 -26.61 -69.12 30.80
N ILE A 5 -25.65 -70.02 30.53
CA ILE A 5 -25.11 -70.52 29.20
C ILE A 5 -25.16 -69.56 27.97
N SER A 6 -24.15 -69.39 27.08
CA SER A 6 -23.21 -70.32 26.37
C SER A 6 -21.99 -69.55 25.77
N ARG A 7 -20.77 -70.10 25.61
CA ARG A 7 -20.18 -70.85 24.45
C ARG A 7 -20.28 -70.15 23.07
N ALA A 8 -19.33 -70.20 22.13
CA ALA A 8 -17.99 -70.84 21.97
C ALA A 8 -17.17 -70.03 20.90
N ALA A 9 -15.83 -69.97 20.86
CA ALA A 9 -14.86 -70.95 20.31
C ALA A 9 -15.12 -71.39 18.84
N ALA A 10 -14.15 -71.56 17.92
CA ALA A 10 -12.68 -71.59 18.03
C ALA A 10 -11.97 -71.48 16.63
N ALA A 11 -10.63 -71.31 16.63
CA ALA A 11 -9.64 -71.85 15.64
C ALA A 11 -9.75 -71.45 14.14
N ALA A 12 -8.75 -71.53 13.25
CA ALA A 12 -7.30 -71.81 13.27
C ALA A 12 -6.65 -70.97 12.13
N ALA A 13 -5.51 -70.31 12.31
CA ALA A 13 -4.14 -70.74 11.96
C ALA A 13 -3.85 -71.17 10.49
N ALA A 14 -2.93 -70.41 9.87
CA ALA A 14 -1.76 -70.86 9.07
C ALA A 14 -1.73 -70.79 7.51
N LEU A 15 -0.52 -70.41 7.04
CA LEU A 15 0.17 -70.74 5.77
C LEU A 15 -0.08 -69.93 4.46
N SER A 16 0.76 -68.90 4.30
CA SER A 16 1.72 -68.71 3.18
C SER A 16 1.33 -68.97 1.71
N LYS A 17 1.56 -67.96 0.86
CA LYS A 17 2.41 -68.14 -0.36
C LYS A 17 2.96 -66.81 -0.90
N GLN A 18 4.23 -66.82 -1.29
CA GLN A 18 4.85 -65.76 -2.08
C GLN A 18 4.33 -65.79 -3.52
N ARG A 19 4.34 -64.63 -4.20
CA ARG A 19 4.69 -64.56 -5.62
C ARG A 19 5.28 -63.18 -5.96
N ASN A 20 6.47 -63.18 -6.57
CA ASN A 20 7.01 -62.03 -7.29
C ASN A 20 6.13 -61.79 -8.56
N ASP A 21 6.12 -60.61 -9.18
CA ASP A 21 7.14 -60.26 -10.17
C ASP A 21 7.05 -58.79 -10.66
N THR A 22 8.20 -58.32 -11.15
CA THR A 22 8.41 -57.26 -12.17
C THR A 22 7.96 -55.81 -11.95
N VAL A 23 8.96 -54.98 -11.64
CA VAL A 23 9.46 -53.87 -12.50
C VAL A 23 8.43 -53.02 -13.26
N LEU A 24 8.36 -51.74 -12.90
CA LEU A 24 8.23 -50.65 -13.88
C LEU A 24 8.92 -49.37 -13.39
N THR A 25 9.91 -48.93 -14.15
CA THR A 25 10.65 -47.68 -13.97
C THR A 25 9.73 -46.48 -14.12
N SER A 26 9.65 -45.61 -13.11
CA SER A 26 9.03 -44.28 -13.26
C SER A 26 10.08 -43.24 -13.62
N THR A 27 9.83 -42.54 -14.72
CA THR A 27 10.74 -41.62 -15.39
C THR A 27 10.87 -40.28 -14.68
N SER A 28 12.02 -39.64 -14.87
CA SER A 28 12.28 -38.24 -14.53
C SER A 28 11.24 -37.31 -15.15
N ILE A 29 10.49 -36.58 -14.32
CA ILE A 29 9.63 -35.47 -14.77
C ILE A 29 10.48 -34.20 -14.80
N LEU A 30 10.68 -33.67 -16.00
CA LEU A 30 11.34 -32.40 -16.26
C LEU A 30 10.54 -31.24 -15.66
N ILE A 31 11.17 -30.45 -14.78
CA ILE A 31 10.65 -29.15 -14.35
C ILE A 31 10.87 -28.16 -15.49
N HIS A 32 9.81 -27.84 -16.23
CA HIS A 32 9.86 -26.81 -17.26
C HIS A 32 9.83 -25.41 -16.64
N GLN A 33 11.01 -24.80 -16.49
CA GLN A 33 11.11 -23.36 -16.21
C GLN A 33 10.71 -22.57 -17.45
N PHE A 34 9.61 -21.82 -17.37
CA PHE A 34 9.21 -20.88 -18.42
C PHE A 34 9.56 -19.44 -18.02
N PHE A 35 10.69 -18.96 -18.53
CA PHE A 35 10.98 -17.52 -18.57
C PHE A 35 10.10 -16.87 -19.65
N TYR A 36 9.27 -15.89 -19.27
CA TYR A 36 8.55 -15.05 -20.23
C TYR A 36 8.94 -13.58 -20.09
N SER A 37 9.61 -13.07 -21.13
CA SER A 37 9.82 -11.64 -21.35
C SER A 37 8.56 -11.03 -21.97
N THR A 38 8.08 -9.93 -21.40
CA THR A 38 6.88 -9.22 -21.86
C THR A 38 7.19 -8.30 -23.03
N LYS A 39 6.70 -8.63 -24.23
CA LYS A 39 6.60 -7.69 -25.36
C LYS A 39 5.20 -7.08 -25.41
N THR A 40 5.15 -5.75 -25.33
CA THR A 40 3.92 -4.96 -25.49
C THR A 40 3.37 -5.04 -26.93
N GLN A 41 2.09 -5.37 -27.09
CA GLN A 41 1.36 -5.13 -28.34
C GLN A 41 0.02 -4.44 -28.07
N THR A 42 -0.10 -3.22 -28.59
CA THR A 42 -1.34 -2.44 -28.69
C THR A 42 -2.34 -3.11 -29.64
N LYS A 43 -3.59 -3.31 -29.21
CA LYS A 43 -4.68 -3.77 -30.09
C LYS A 43 -5.61 -2.63 -30.49
N SER A 44 -5.64 -2.34 -31.79
CA SER A 44 -6.67 -1.51 -32.42
C SER A 44 -7.95 -2.32 -32.67
N SER A 45 -9.11 -1.73 -32.38
CA SER A 45 -10.42 -2.34 -32.60
C SER A 45 -10.89 -2.18 -34.06
N LYS A 46 -11.24 -3.28 -34.73
CA LYS A 46 -11.98 -3.28 -36.01
C LYS A 46 -13.43 -3.69 -35.78
N LYS A 47 -14.36 -2.96 -36.38
CA LYS A 47 -15.79 -3.29 -36.48
C LYS A 47 -16.13 -3.47 -37.97
N LYS A 48 -16.77 -4.59 -38.32
CA LYS A 48 -17.48 -4.80 -39.61
C LYS A 48 -18.96 -4.45 -39.41
N GLN A 49 -19.81 -4.28 -40.43
CA GLN A 49 -19.71 -3.81 -41.82
C GLN A 49 -21.16 -3.92 -42.33
N ASP A 50 -21.70 -2.91 -43.01
CA ASP A 50 -22.88 -3.08 -43.87
C ASP A 50 -22.92 -1.97 -44.93
N ASP A 51 -23.29 -2.32 -46.15
CA ASP A 51 -23.22 -1.48 -47.34
C ASP A 51 -24.61 -1.04 -47.80
N ASN A 52 -24.79 0.24 -48.17
CA ASN A 52 -25.49 0.54 -49.43
C ASN A 52 -25.28 1.94 -50.03
N LYS A 53 -25.30 1.97 -51.36
CA LYS A 53 -25.08 3.10 -52.29
C LYS A 53 -25.98 4.33 -52.06
N LYS A 54 -25.41 5.54 -52.28
CA LYS A 54 -25.69 6.36 -53.48
C LYS A 54 -24.71 7.51 -53.71
N SER A 55 -24.65 7.95 -54.97
CA SER A 55 -23.62 8.77 -55.63
C SER A 55 -23.82 10.29 -55.60
N SER A 56 -22.72 11.05 -55.64
CA SER A 56 -22.57 12.25 -56.50
C SER A 56 -21.09 12.58 -56.80
N LYS A 57 -20.83 13.18 -57.98
CA LYS A 57 -19.52 13.73 -58.45
C LYS A 57 -19.30 15.12 -57.81
N SER A 58 -18.11 15.72 -57.69
CA SER A 58 -16.98 15.94 -58.63
C SER A 58 -15.72 16.33 -57.81
N LYS A 59 -14.46 15.99 -58.13
CA LYS A 59 -13.60 16.10 -59.32
C LYS A 59 -12.97 17.50 -59.57
N SER A 60 -11.79 17.74 -59.01
CA SER A 60 -10.67 18.48 -59.65
C SER A 60 -9.29 18.00 -59.14
N LYS A 61 -8.34 17.84 -60.07
CA LYS A 61 -6.86 17.81 -59.87
C LYS A 61 -6.34 19.21 -60.30
N SER A 62 -5.09 19.67 -60.16
CA SER A 62 -3.78 19.20 -59.67
C SER A 62 -3.05 20.43 -59.02
N SER A 63 -1.74 20.56 -58.74
CA SER A 63 -0.51 19.79 -59.04
C SER A 63 0.59 20.12 -58.01
N ASP A 64 1.72 19.42 -58.08
CA ASP A 64 2.85 19.47 -57.14
C ASP A 64 3.82 20.66 -57.29
N ALA A 65 4.51 21.03 -56.21
CA ALA A 65 5.95 21.33 -56.19
C ALA A 65 6.53 21.40 -54.76
N ASN A 66 7.69 20.78 -54.53
CA ASN A 66 8.44 20.81 -53.26
C ASN A 66 9.10 22.17 -52.98
N SER A 67 9.20 22.54 -51.70
CA SER A 67 10.44 23.13 -51.15
C SER A 67 10.58 22.81 -49.66
N LEU A 68 11.81 22.61 -49.19
CA LEU A 68 12.10 22.22 -47.81
C LEU A 68 12.23 23.44 -46.89
N SER A 69 11.62 23.37 -45.70
CA SER A 69 12.10 24.13 -44.53
C SER A 69 11.73 23.40 -43.24
N ALA A 70 12.68 23.26 -42.32
CA ALA A 70 12.51 22.56 -41.05
C ALA A 70 11.66 23.38 -40.06
N PRO A 71 10.97 22.74 -39.09
CA PRO A 71 10.11 23.44 -38.14
C PRO A 71 10.93 24.11 -37.02
N ALA A 72 11.22 25.41 -37.19
CA ALA A 72 11.78 26.25 -36.12
C ALA A 72 10.75 26.62 -35.02
N ALA A 73 9.50 26.16 -35.14
CA ALA A 73 8.39 26.56 -34.26
C ALA A 73 8.31 25.78 -32.93
N ALA A 74 9.05 24.69 -32.75
CA ALA A 74 8.92 23.81 -31.58
C ALA A 74 9.77 24.21 -30.35
N GLN A 75 10.56 25.30 -30.43
CA GLN A 75 11.42 25.77 -29.33
C GLN A 75 11.01 27.15 -28.76
N ALA A 76 10.09 27.88 -29.41
CA ALA A 76 9.67 29.20 -28.96
C ALA A 76 8.65 29.11 -27.81
N ASP A 77 7.61 28.27 -27.97
CA ASP A 77 6.51 28.13 -26.99
C ASP A 77 6.98 27.67 -25.59
N SER A 78 8.08 26.90 -25.51
CA SER A 78 8.59 26.38 -24.22
C SER A 78 9.48 27.38 -23.47
N ALA A 79 10.08 28.35 -24.15
CA ALA A 79 10.93 29.36 -23.52
C ALA A 79 10.10 30.47 -22.86
N ASP A 80 9.03 30.92 -23.53
CA ASP A 80 8.14 31.97 -23.02
C ASP A 80 7.27 31.46 -21.86
N ASP A 81 6.73 30.24 -21.96
CA ASP A 81 6.02 29.57 -20.86
C ASP A 81 6.92 29.43 -19.62
N LEU A 82 8.18 29.00 -19.79
CA LEU A 82 9.12 28.83 -18.69
C LEU A 82 9.51 30.17 -18.01
N GLU A 83 9.66 31.26 -18.75
CA GLU A 83 9.89 32.57 -18.13
C GLU A 83 8.62 33.10 -17.46
N SER A 84 7.42 32.80 -17.99
CA SER A 84 6.15 33.13 -17.34
C SER A 84 6.01 32.44 -15.96
N VAL A 85 6.40 31.17 -15.87
CA VAL A 85 6.43 30.39 -14.62
C VAL A 85 7.42 30.99 -13.62
N ARG A 86 8.63 31.35 -14.06
CA ARG A 86 9.63 32.03 -13.21
C ARG A 86 9.14 33.40 -12.73
N ALA A 87 8.50 34.19 -13.60
CA ALA A 87 7.93 35.48 -13.25
C ALA A 87 6.82 35.34 -12.20
N ARG A 88 5.94 34.34 -12.34
CA ARG A 88 4.92 34.00 -11.33
C ARG A 88 5.57 33.57 -10.01
N ALA A 89 6.62 32.75 -10.03
CA ALA A 89 7.31 32.30 -8.83
C ALA A 89 7.99 33.46 -8.06
N ARG A 90 8.62 34.40 -8.79
CA ARG A 90 9.18 35.64 -8.19
C ARG A 90 8.10 36.47 -7.49
N ARG A 91 6.96 36.71 -8.14
CA ARG A 91 5.82 37.45 -7.55
C ARG A 91 5.29 36.77 -6.29
N LEU A 92 5.10 35.45 -6.31
CA LEU A 92 4.64 34.71 -5.11
C LEU A 92 5.64 34.83 -3.94
N ALA A 93 6.94 34.84 -4.21
CA ALA A 93 7.98 35.05 -3.20
C ALA A 93 8.05 36.50 -2.68
N GLU A 94 7.63 37.48 -3.49
CA GLU A 94 7.43 38.88 -3.06
C GLU A 94 6.16 39.02 -2.21
N ASP A 95 5.05 38.36 -2.61
CA ASP A 95 3.81 38.33 -1.85
C ASP A 95 4.01 37.73 -0.46
N ASP A 96 4.78 36.63 -0.35
CA ASP A 96 5.10 35.97 0.93
C ASP A 96 5.92 36.87 1.88
N ARG A 97 6.54 37.94 1.39
CA ARG A 97 7.26 38.94 2.20
C ARG A 97 6.38 40.11 2.62
N ASN A 98 5.14 40.19 2.15
CA ASN A 98 4.23 41.30 2.44
C ASN A 98 3.03 40.85 3.31
N PRO A 99 3.06 41.07 4.64
CA PRO A 99 1.98 40.65 5.54
C PRO A 99 0.62 41.27 5.24
N SER A 100 0.52 42.37 4.48
CA SER A 100 -0.78 42.95 4.11
C SER A 100 -1.57 42.11 3.10
N LEU A 101 -0.92 41.14 2.46
CA LEU A 101 -1.53 40.20 1.52
C LEU A 101 -1.99 38.89 2.19
N ASP A 102 -1.66 38.68 3.47
CA ASP A 102 -2.15 37.54 4.28
C ASP A 102 -3.60 37.79 4.74
N VAL A 103 -4.50 37.92 3.78
CA VAL A 103 -5.93 38.21 3.99
C VAL A 103 -6.80 37.13 3.36
N GLY A 104 -7.37 36.29 4.22
CA GLY A 104 -8.35 35.27 3.89
C GLY A 104 -9.80 35.73 4.13
N PRO A 105 -10.77 34.81 3.98
CA PRO A 105 -12.19 35.09 4.18
C PRO A 105 -12.48 35.68 5.56
N ASN A 106 -13.44 36.61 5.63
CA ASN A 106 -13.87 37.30 6.85
C ASN A 106 -12.74 38.06 7.59
N HIS A 107 -11.78 38.62 6.85
CA HIS A 107 -10.62 39.37 7.39
C HIS A 107 -9.75 38.56 8.37
N ARG A 108 -9.75 37.23 8.27
CA ARG A 108 -8.81 36.36 8.98
C ARG A 108 -7.53 36.19 8.16
N PRO A 109 -6.39 35.85 8.79
CA PRO A 109 -5.21 35.42 8.05
C PRO A 109 -5.53 34.29 7.07
N LEU A 110 -4.89 34.29 5.90
CA LEU A 110 -4.95 33.20 4.94
C LEU A 110 -4.08 32.03 5.42
N PHE A 111 -2.95 32.31 6.06
CA PHE A 111 -2.00 31.33 6.58
C PHE A 111 -2.03 31.18 8.11
N THR A 112 -1.61 30.01 8.59
CA THR A 112 -1.43 29.73 10.02
C THR A 112 -0.21 30.47 10.58
N LYS A 113 -0.31 30.99 11.80
CA LYS A 113 0.84 31.59 12.51
C LYS A 113 1.72 30.58 13.24
N THR A 114 1.24 29.35 13.41
CA THR A 114 1.93 28.23 14.07
C THR A 114 2.91 27.55 13.12
N THR A 115 4.06 27.10 13.64
CA THR A 115 5.12 26.43 12.90
C THR A 115 5.12 24.89 13.01
N SER A 116 4.16 24.30 13.73
CA SER A 116 4.04 22.84 13.91
C SER A 116 2.58 22.40 13.82
N LEU A 117 2.33 21.22 13.27
CA LEU A 117 0.99 20.65 13.16
C LEU A 117 0.38 20.32 14.53
N SER A 118 1.22 20.12 15.54
CA SER A 118 0.80 19.81 16.92
C SER A 118 0.09 20.98 17.61
N LEU A 119 0.42 22.22 17.22
CA LEU A 119 -0.11 23.46 17.80
C LEU A 119 -1.42 23.94 17.15
N LEU A 120 -1.80 23.39 15.99
CA LEU A 120 -3.01 23.80 15.28
C LEU A 120 -4.27 23.56 16.12
N THR A 121 -5.24 24.46 16.02
CA THR A 121 -6.52 24.40 16.74
C THR A 121 -7.71 24.48 15.79
N ARG A 122 -8.93 24.31 16.32
CA ARG A 122 -10.17 24.52 15.56
C ARG A 122 -10.36 25.94 15.01
N LYS A 123 -9.62 26.92 15.54
CA LYS A 123 -9.63 28.31 15.03
C LYS A 123 -8.86 28.45 13.72
N ASP A 124 -7.87 27.59 13.51
CA ASP A 124 -6.97 27.57 12.35
C ASP A 124 -7.54 26.74 11.18
N ALA A 125 -8.69 26.11 11.38
CA ALA A 125 -9.41 25.43 10.30
C ALA A 125 -9.78 26.41 9.17
N CYS A 126 -9.63 25.93 7.94
CA CYS A 126 -9.76 26.71 6.70
C CYS A 126 -8.71 27.80 6.50
N THR A 127 -7.56 27.72 7.20
CA THR A 127 -6.33 28.48 6.86
C THR A 127 -5.27 27.54 6.28
N TYR A 128 -4.26 28.07 5.62
CA TYR A 128 -3.17 27.29 5.01
C TYR A 128 -1.97 27.16 5.95
N PHE A 129 -1.55 25.93 6.23
CA PHE A 129 -0.28 25.66 6.91
C PHE A 129 0.85 25.63 5.87
N LYS A 130 1.95 26.36 6.14
CA LYS A 130 3.15 26.37 5.29
C LYS A 130 4.13 25.31 5.78
N PHE A 131 4.63 24.49 4.86
CA PHE A 131 5.70 23.52 5.08
C PHE A 131 6.98 23.99 4.41
N SER A 132 8.13 23.47 4.85
CA SER A 132 9.33 23.46 4.01
C SER A 132 9.43 22.16 3.20
N GLU A 133 10.06 22.21 2.03
CA GLU A 133 10.27 21.02 1.19
C GLU A 133 11.19 20.00 1.88
N ASP A 134 12.25 20.47 2.55
CA ASP A 134 13.18 19.62 3.30
C ASP A 134 12.50 18.88 4.46
N GLU A 135 11.63 19.56 5.20
CA GLU A 135 10.81 18.99 6.28
C GLU A 135 9.84 17.92 5.75
N LEU A 136 9.14 18.18 4.64
CA LEU A 136 8.25 17.20 4.01
C LEU A 136 9.02 15.96 3.54
N ASN A 137 10.21 16.14 2.95
CA ASN A 137 11.05 15.04 2.50
C ASN A 137 11.65 14.24 3.68
N ALA A 138 11.97 14.90 4.80
CA ALA A 138 12.43 14.25 6.02
C ALA A 138 11.31 13.50 6.76
N MET A 139 10.09 14.07 6.80
CA MET A 139 8.94 13.50 7.50
C MET A 139 8.15 12.48 6.66
N LEU A 140 8.28 12.47 5.33
CA LEU A 140 7.59 11.54 4.41
C LEU A 140 8.54 10.94 3.33
N PRO A 141 9.65 10.28 3.72
CA PRO A 141 10.66 9.75 2.79
C PRO A 141 10.19 8.52 1.98
N GLU A 142 8.99 8.01 2.25
CA GLU A 142 8.27 7.04 1.40
C GLU A 142 7.64 7.70 0.16
N GLY A 143 7.48 9.03 0.18
CA GLY A 143 6.97 9.84 -0.92
C GLY A 143 5.60 10.47 -0.66
N LEU A 144 5.38 11.63 -1.29
CA LEU A 144 4.16 12.42 -1.13
C LEU A 144 2.99 11.89 -1.99
N PRO A 145 1.72 12.01 -1.52
CA PRO A 145 0.55 11.67 -2.32
C PRO A 145 0.48 12.48 -3.62
N THR A 146 0.01 11.87 -4.71
CA THR A 146 -0.10 12.52 -6.02
C THR A 146 -0.96 13.79 -6.00
N GLY A 147 -2.03 13.81 -5.20
CA GLY A 147 -2.85 15.01 -5.01
C GLY A 147 -2.14 16.14 -4.26
N MET A 148 -1.19 15.81 -3.37
CA MET A 148 -0.37 16.81 -2.68
C MET A 148 0.65 17.44 -3.63
N LEU A 149 1.31 16.61 -4.45
CA LEU A 149 2.22 17.07 -5.51
C LEU A 149 1.51 17.95 -6.55
N GLY A 150 0.25 17.62 -6.89
CA GLY A 150 -0.59 18.47 -7.73
C GLY A 150 -0.86 19.85 -7.10
N GLU A 151 -1.32 19.89 -5.85
CA GLU A 151 -1.57 21.13 -5.10
C GLU A 151 -0.31 22.03 -5.06
N PHE A 152 0.86 21.45 -4.75
CA PHE A 152 2.14 22.20 -4.71
C PHE A 152 2.57 22.70 -6.09
N LYS A 153 2.39 21.91 -7.15
CA LYS A 153 2.71 22.32 -8.52
C LYS A 153 1.80 23.48 -8.98
N ASP A 154 0.50 23.38 -8.74
CA ASP A 154 -0.48 24.33 -9.24
C ASP A 154 -0.42 25.66 -8.46
N SER A 155 -0.29 25.59 -7.13
CA SER A 155 -0.10 26.76 -6.26
C SER A 155 1.31 27.36 -6.34
N MET A 156 2.32 26.57 -6.71
CA MET A 156 3.76 26.86 -6.58
C MET A 156 4.19 27.25 -5.16
N ARG A 157 3.51 26.69 -4.15
CA ARG A 157 3.79 26.87 -2.72
C ARG A 157 3.65 25.53 -1.99
N TYR A 158 4.55 25.26 -1.05
CA TYR A 158 4.44 24.12 -0.13
C TYR A 158 3.48 24.48 1.02
N ALA A 159 2.19 24.63 0.70
CA ALA A 159 1.17 24.98 1.69
C ALA A 159 -0.10 24.16 1.50
N LEU A 160 -0.69 23.68 2.60
CA LEU A 160 -1.91 22.86 2.59
C LEU A 160 -3.00 23.45 3.47
N LEU A 161 -4.24 23.35 3.03
CA LEU A 161 -5.41 23.79 3.79
C LEU A 161 -5.62 22.91 5.05
N VAL A 162 -5.60 23.53 6.23
CA VAL A 162 -5.94 22.89 7.50
C VAL A 162 -7.44 22.58 7.51
N ARG A 163 -7.78 21.32 7.25
CA ARG A 163 -9.16 20.84 7.18
C ARG A 163 -9.68 20.43 8.57
N GLN A 164 -10.97 20.68 8.83
CA GLN A 164 -11.63 20.20 10.06
C GLN A 164 -11.42 18.69 10.26
N SER A 165 -11.56 17.89 9.20
CA SER A 165 -11.35 16.44 9.22
C SER A 165 -9.95 16.02 9.68
N PHE A 166 -8.91 16.78 9.34
CA PHE A 166 -7.55 16.51 9.83
C PHE A 166 -7.48 16.73 11.35
N LEU A 167 -8.02 17.86 11.83
CA LEU A 167 -8.10 18.16 13.27
C LEU A 167 -8.95 17.13 14.01
N ASP A 168 -10.09 16.68 13.46
CA ASP A 168 -10.94 15.63 14.03
C ASP A 168 -10.16 14.32 14.30
N ILE A 169 -9.41 13.86 13.30
CA ILE A 169 -8.66 12.60 13.37
C ILE A 169 -7.45 12.75 14.30
N ARG A 170 -6.70 13.84 14.16
CA ARG A 170 -5.54 14.17 15.00
C ARG A 170 -5.94 14.27 16.48
N ASP A 171 -6.98 15.05 16.79
CA ASP A 171 -7.48 15.23 18.15
C ASP A 171 -8.03 13.91 18.74
N ASN A 172 -8.56 13.01 17.90
CA ASN A 172 -8.99 11.68 18.32
C ASN A 172 -7.78 10.80 18.72
N PHE A 173 -6.71 10.79 17.91
CA PHE A 173 -5.51 10.02 18.23
C PHE A 173 -4.75 10.57 19.43
N ARG A 174 -4.65 11.91 19.57
CA ARG A 174 -4.09 12.54 20.77
C ARG A 174 -4.85 12.12 22.04
N ARG A 175 -6.19 12.00 21.98
CA ARG A 175 -7.05 11.48 23.08
C ARG A 175 -6.91 9.97 23.36
N ILE A 176 -6.35 9.18 22.44
CA ILE A 176 -6.02 7.76 22.69
C ILE A 176 -4.75 7.66 23.53
N VAL A 177 -3.73 8.43 23.19
CA VAL A 177 -2.40 8.39 23.82
C VAL A 177 -2.38 9.14 25.14
N ASP A 178 -3.11 10.26 25.26
CA ASP A 178 -3.29 10.98 26.52
C ASP A 178 -4.76 10.92 26.99
N PRO A 179 -5.08 10.00 27.93
CA PRO A 179 -6.41 9.89 28.52
C PRO A 179 -6.85 11.11 29.34
N SER A 180 -5.94 12.01 29.76
CA SER A 180 -6.31 13.21 30.51
C SER A 180 -7.12 14.21 29.68
N LEU A 181 -6.97 14.14 28.35
CA LEU A 181 -7.72 14.95 27.38
C LEU A 181 -9.13 14.41 27.08
N GLN A 182 -9.54 13.32 27.74
CA GLN A 182 -10.87 12.73 27.53
C GLN A 182 -11.92 13.44 28.38
N SER A 183 -12.94 13.99 27.71
CA SER A 183 -14.14 14.49 28.37
C SER A 183 -15.20 13.39 28.44
N THR A 184 -15.91 13.30 29.57
CA THR A 184 -17.04 12.38 29.78
C THR A 184 -18.17 12.58 28.76
N ASN A 185 -18.31 13.79 28.21
CA ASN A 185 -19.28 14.14 27.17
C ASN A 185 -18.63 14.24 25.77
N GLY A 186 -17.41 13.75 25.61
CA GLY A 186 -16.64 13.85 24.36
C GLY A 186 -17.06 12.86 23.26
N PRO A 187 -16.65 13.09 22.00
CA PRO A 187 -16.86 12.13 20.92
C PRO A 187 -16.24 10.77 21.24
N LYS A 188 -16.97 9.68 20.97
CA LYS A 188 -16.47 8.30 21.16
C LYS A 188 -15.18 8.09 20.35
N ILE A 189 -14.12 7.78 21.07
CA ILE A 189 -12.78 7.56 20.55
C ILE A 189 -12.74 6.32 19.64
N ARG A 190 -12.00 6.39 18.53
CA ARG A 190 -11.83 5.31 17.56
C ARG A 190 -10.35 5.08 17.27
N LYS A 191 -9.85 3.87 17.56
CA LYS A 191 -8.48 3.48 17.20
C LYS A 191 -8.35 3.14 15.71
N GLN A 192 -9.40 2.56 15.14
CA GLN A 192 -9.46 2.15 13.74
C GLN A 192 -10.39 3.08 12.96
N ILE A 193 -9.88 3.69 11.89
CA ILE A 193 -10.58 4.70 11.10
C ILE A 193 -10.39 4.39 9.61
N VAL A 194 -11.47 4.50 8.83
CA VAL A 194 -11.41 4.50 7.36
C VAL A 194 -11.86 5.87 6.85
N LEU A 195 -11.04 6.47 5.98
CA LEU A 195 -11.35 7.71 5.30
C LEU A 195 -11.95 7.39 3.93
N ASP A 196 -13.27 7.59 3.81
CA ASP A 196 -14.02 7.47 2.57
C ASP A 196 -14.66 8.83 2.17
N GLY A 197 -15.04 8.94 0.91
CA GLY A 197 -15.64 10.13 0.30
C GLY A 197 -15.30 10.23 -1.19
N PRO A 198 -15.76 11.28 -1.89
CA PRO A 198 -15.58 11.45 -3.34
C PRO A 198 -14.12 11.37 -3.83
N LEU A 199 -13.95 11.17 -5.14
CA LEU A 199 -12.64 11.31 -5.78
C LEU A 199 -12.08 12.71 -5.54
N CYS A 200 -10.76 12.81 -5.42
CA CYS A 200 -10.01 14.07 -5.21
C CYS A 200 -10.42 14.91 -3.99
N CYS A 201 -11.25 14.42 -3.06
CA CYS A 201 -11.68 15.21 -1.90
C CYS A 201 -10.61 15.40 -0.80
N GLY A 202 -9.34 15.03 -1.01
CA GLY A 202 -8.22 15.31 -0.11
C GLY A 202 -7.92 14.27 0.97
N LYS A 203 -8.43 13.03 0.85
CA LYS A 203 -8.27 11.96 1.86
C LYS A 203 -6.81 11.54 2.05
N SER A 204 -6.10 11.28 0.96
CA SER A 204 -4.65 10.99 0.96
C SER A 204 -3.81 12.11 1.57
N ILE A 205 -4.17 13.37 1.30
CA ILE A 205 -3.51 14.56 1.88
C ILE A 205 -3.74 14.60 3.40
N THR A 206 -4.98 14.37 3.85
CA THR A 206 -5.33 14.29 5.28
C THR A 206 -4.55 13.16 5.98
N LEU A 207 -4.37 12.01 5.33
CA LEU A 207 -3.59 10.90 5.88
C LEU A 207 -2.10 11.23 5.96
N ALA A 208 -1.51 11.84 4.93
CA ALA A 208 -0.11 12.24 4.94
C ALA A 208 0.17 13.35 5.98
N MET A 209 -0.72 14.33 6.14
CA MET A 209 -0.62 15.32 7.24
C MET A 209 -0.72 14.66 8.62
N LEU A 210 -1.53 13.61 8.78
CA LEU A 210 -1.61 12.85 10.03
C LEU A 210 -0.31 12.09 10.33
N VAL A 211 0.32 11.50 9.31
CA VAL A 211 1.63 10.85 9.43
C VAL A 211 2.70 11.87 9.81
N HIS A 212 2.75 13.03 9.15
CA HIS A 212 3.67 14.12 9.47
C HIS A 212 3.54 14.56 10.94
N TRP A 213 2.31 14.78 11.40
CA TRP A 213 2.04 15.14 12.80
C TRP A 213 2.44 14.03 13.79
N ALA A 214 2.10 12.76 13.51
CA ALA A 214 2.49 11.65 14.39
C ALA A 214 4.02 11.50 14.48
N ARG A 215 4.73 11.84 13.39
CA ARG A 215 6.19 11.89 13.33
C ARG A 215 6.77 13.06 14.12
N GLU A 216 6.19 14.27 14.04
CA GLU A 216 6.53 15.40 14.92
C GLU A 216 6.37 15.05 16.42
N GLU A 217 5.38 14.22 16.78
CA GLU A 217 5.11 13.77 18.15
C GLU A 217 5.96 12.56 18.59
N GLY A 218 6.90 12.07 17.74
CA GLY A 218 7.80 10.96 18.07
C GLY A 218 7.15 9.57 18.07
N TRP A 219 6.12 9.35 17.26
CA TRP A 219 5.43 8.05 17.18
C TRP A 219 6.14 7.09 16.20
N LEU A 220 5.98 5.78 16.43
CA LEU A 220 6.39 4.76 15.46
C LEU A 220 5.33 4.67 14.35
N VAL A 221 5.69 5.03 13.11
CA VAL A 221 4.71 5.12 12.02
C VAL A 221 5.08 4.21 10.85
N LEU A 222 4.24 3.21 10.61
CA LEU A 222 4.24 2.45 9.36
C LEU A 222 3.32 3.15 8.36
N TYR A 223 3.91 3.88 7.42
CA TYR A 223 3.17 4.55 6.34
C TYR A 223 3.28 3.77 5.03
N VAL A 224 2.13 3.51 4.40
CA VAL A 224 2.03 2.92 3.06
C VAL A 224 1.32 3.93 2.15
N PRO A 225 2.05 4.80 1.42
CA PRO A 225 1.44 5.82 0.55
C PRO A 225 0.71 5.23 -0.67
N ARG A 226 0.93 3.94 -0.98
CA ARG A 226 0.39 3.28 -2.17
C ARG A 226 0.05 1.82 -1.93
N GLY A 227 -1.04 1.56 -1.20
CA GLY A 227 -1.54 0.20 -0.95
C GLY A 227 -1.78 -0.66 -2.20
N ARG A 228 -1.93 -0.05 -3.39
CA ARG A 228 -2.02 -0.77 -4.67
C ARG A 228 -0.75 -1.56 -5.03
N GLU A 229 0.43 -1.07 -4.66
CA GLU A 229 1.72 -1.72 -4.97
C GLU A 229 1.87 -3.07 -4.22
N TRP A 230 1.06 -3.33 -3.19
CA TRP A 230 0.99 -4.62 -2.51
C TRP A 230 0.17 -5.66 -3.29
N THR A 231 -0.60 -5.26 -4.30
CA THR A 231 -1.52 -6.11 -5.07
C THR A 231 -1.28 -6.07 -6.58
N HIS A 232 -0.20 -5.43 -7.03
CA HIS A 232 0.10 -5.19 -8.45
C HIS A 232 1.61 -5.21 -8.70
N GLY A 233 2.01 -5.72 -9.87
CA GLY A 233 3.41 -5.76 -10.31
C GLY A 233 4.34 -6.68 -9.50
N GLY A 234 5.61 -6.75 -9.90
CA GLY A 234 6.63 -7.56 -9.21
C GLY A 234 6.50 -9.08 -9.41
N TYR A 235 7.37 -9.81 -8.71
CA TYR A 235 7.36 -11.27 -8.67
C TYR A 235 6.49 -11.76 -7.52
N PHE A 236 5.70 -12.79 -7.79
CA PHE A 236 4.80 -13.43 -6.83
C PHE A 236 4.85 -14.95 -7.01
N TYR A 237 4.62 -15.69 -5.93
CA TYR A 237 4.53 -17.15 -5.95
C TYR A 237 3.58 -17.64 -4.83
N LYS A 238 3.15 -18.89 -4.90
CA LYS A 238 2.28 -19.48 -3.87
C LYS A 238 3.13 -20.22 -2.85
N ASN A 239 3.12 -19.76 -1.60
CA ASN A 239 3.89 -20.38 -0.53
C ASN A 239 3.23 -21.72 -0.12
N PRO A 240 3.93 -22.87 -0.25
CA PRO A 240 3.34 -24.18 0.03
C PRO A 240 3.11 -24.42 1.53
N GLN A 241 3.82 -23.72 2.42
CA GLN A 241 3.67 -23.87 3.87
C GLN A 241 2.43 -23.12 4.39
N THR A 242 2.20 -21.90 3.91
CA THR A 242 1.10 -21.04 4.40
C THR A 242 -0.17 -21.13 3.55
N GLY A 243 -0.06 -21.59 2.30
CA GLY A 243 -1.14 -21.58 1.30
C GLY A 243 -1.47 -20.20 0.74
N LEU A 244 -0.77 -19.15 1.18
CA LEU A 244 -0.94 -17.76 0.75
C LEU A 244 0.01 -17.42 -0.42
N TRP A 245 -0.25 -16.29 -1.06
CA TRP A 245 0.58 -15.74 -2.13
C TRP A 245 1.57 -14.72 -1.57
N ASP A 246 2.84 -14.93 -1.87
CA ASP A 246 3.96 -14.15 -1.33
C ASP A 246 4.52 -13.23 -2.42
N THR A 247 4.85 -11.98 -2.05
CA THR A 247 5.35 -10.93 -2.96
C THR A 247 6.67 -10.36 -2.44
N PRO A 248 7.78 -11.11 -2.54
CA PRO A 248 9.02 -10.83 -1.78
C PRO A 248 9.73 -9.53 -2.19
N LEU A 249 9.67 -9.13 -3.47
CA LEU A 249 10.21 -7.83 -3.91
C LEU A 249 9.47 -6.65 -3.26
N GLN A 250 8.15 -6.76 -3.12
CA GLN A 250 7.36 -5.71 -2.48
C GLN A 250 7.56 -5.70 -0.96
N ALA A 251 7.74 -6.87 -0.35
CA ALA A 251 8.10 -6.98 1.06
C ALA A 251 9.44 -6.28 1.36
N GLU A 252 10.47 -6.51 0.54
CA GLU A 252 11.76 -5.81 0.65
C GLU A 252 11.60 -4.28 0.55
N ASN A 253 10.81 -3.78 -0.40
CA ASN A 253 10.54 -2.35 -0.54
C ASN A 253 9.86 -1.76 0.70
N VAL A 254 8.83 -2.44 1.23
CA VAL A 254 8.13 -2.01 2.47
C VAL A 254 9.08 -1.96 3.66
N LEU A 255 9.98 -2.94 3.80
CA LEU A 255 10.98 -2.95 4.88
C LEU A 255 12.00 -1.81 4.72
N LYS A 256 12.47 -1.54 3.50
CA LYS A 256 13.35 -0.39 3.22
C LYS A 256 12.67 0.93 3.56
N ASP A 257 11.44 1.14 3.09
CA ASP A 257 10.65 2.34 3.37
C ASP A 257 10.43 2.54 4.87
N PHE A 258 10.13 1.46 5.60
CA PHE A 258 9.90 1.50 7.04
C PHE A 258 11.13 1.91 7.85
N ILE A 259 12.36 1.55 7.44
CA ILE A 259 13.59 2.02 8.09
C ILE A 259 13.82 3.52 7.90
N LYS A 260 13.55 4.08 6.71
CA LYS A 260 13.96 5.45 6.32
C LYS A 260 13.66 6.52 7.37
N TYR A 261 12.51 6.43 8.03
CA TYR A 261 12.14 7.33 9.13
C TYR A 261 12.33 6.71 10.52
N ASN A 262 11.97 5.43 10.71
CA ASN A 262 11.84 4.85 12.04
C ASN A 262 13.14 4.27 12.62
N GLU A 263 14.29 4.43 11.96
CA GLU A 263 15.56 3.76 12.32
C GLU A 263 15.96 3.91 13.81
N SER A 264 15.78 5.11 14.41
CA SER A 264 16.06 5.33 15.84
C SER A 264 15.20 4.42 16.73
N HIS A 265 13.88 4.53 16.60
CA HIS A 265 12.92 3.74 17.37
C HIS A 265 13.11 2.23 17.17
N LEU A 266 13.45 1.77 15.96
CA LEU A 266 13.63 0.35 15.66
C LEU A 266 14.87 -0.26 16.33
N ARG A 267 15.90 0.54 16.62
CA ARG A 267 17.11 0.09 17.34
C ARG A 267 16.88 0.03 18.86
N GLU A 268 15.92 0.80 19.37
CA GLU A 268 15.58 0.83 20.81
C GLU A 268 14.57 -0.27 21.19
N LEU A 269 13.71 -0.67 20.25
CA LEU A 269 12.66 -1.68 20.48
C LEU A 269 13.18 -3.11 20.30
N PRO A 270 13.06 -4.00 21.31
CA PRO A 270 13.40 -5.42 21.18
C PRO A 270 12.30 -6.21 20.45
N CYS A 271 12.69 -7.30 19.79
CA CYS A 271 11.73 -8.32 19.34
C CYS A 271 11.11 -9.05 20.53
N GLN A 272 9.78 -9.15 20.58
CA GLN A 272 9.07 -9.88 21.64
C GLN A 272 8.71 -11.31 21.22
N ILE A 273 8.65 -11.61 19.93
CA ILE A 273 8.28 -12.93 19.40
C ILE A 273 9.53 -13.60 18.82
N LEU A 274 10.01 -14.64 19.50
CA LEU A 274 11.23 -15.38 19.12
C LEU A 274 10.97 -16.57 18.17
N ASP A 275 9.70 -16.87 17.83
CA ASP A 275 9.34 -17.94 16.90
C ASP A 275 10.16 -17.86 15.60
N PRO A 276 10.61 -18.97 14.99
CA PRO A 276 11.28 -18.94 13.71
C PRO A 276 10.45 -18.25 12.62
N ILE A 277 11.12 -17.56 11.70
CA ILE A 277 10.49 -16.90 10.55
C ILE A 277 10.43 -17.90 9.39
N PRO A 278 9.25 -18.20 8.81
CA PRO A 278 9.15 -19.08 7.66
C PRO A 278 9.87 -18.44 6.46
N LEU A 279 10.67 -19.24 5.75
CA LEU A 279 11.41 -18.82 4.57
C LEU A 279 10.62 -19.16 3.30
N GLY A 280 10.74 -18.27 2.33
CA GLY A 280 10.04 -18.30 1.06
C GLY A 280 10.97 -18.36 -0.16
N GLU A 281 10.37 -18.28 -1.34
CA GLU A 281 11.10 -18.11 -2.60
C GLU A 281 11.64 -16.68 -2.72
N GLY A 282 12.93 -16.55 -3.00
CA GLY A 282 13.56 -15.26 -3.33
C GLY A 282 13.45 -14.99 -4.83
N ALA A 283 13.06 -13.78 -5.22
CA ALA A 283 12.95 -13.42 -6.63
C ALA A 283 14.30 -13.57 -7.34
N GLY A 284 14.34 -14.39 -8.40
CA GLY A 284 15.57 -14.73 -9.12
C GLY A 284 16.49 -15.75 -8.45
N VAL A 285 16.18 -16.20 -7.23
CA VAL A 285 16.98 -17.19 -6.48
C VAL A 285 16.21 -18.52 -6.28
N GLY A 286 14.88 -18.46 -6.19
CA GLY A 286 14.01 -19.62 -5.94
C GLY A 286 13.93 -19.98 -4.45
N LEU A 287 13.60 -21.23 -4.14
CA LEU A 287 13.53 -21.73 -2.77
C LEU A 287 14.92 -22.18 -2.26
N LEU A 288 15.25 -21.86 -1.01
CA LEU A 288 16.44 -22.41 -0.35
C LEU A 288 16.26 -23.91 -0.08
N LYS A 289 17.28 -24.72 -0.39
CA LYS A 289 17.21 -26.17 -0.21
C LYS A 289 17.52 -26.55 1.24
N GLY A 290 16.54 -27.14 1.93
CA GLY A 290 16.72 -27.73 3.26
C GLY A 290 16.72 -26.75 4.42
N VAL A 291 16.30 -25.49 4.21
CA VAL A 291 16.14 -24.48 5.27
C VAL A 291 14.77 -23.82 5.11
N ASP A 292 13.79 -24.31 5.86
CA ASP A 292 12.38 -23.89 5.78
C ASP A 292 12.04 -22.69 6.67
N SER A 293 12.88 -22.40 7.67
CA SER A 293 12.71 -21.27 8.58
C SER A 293 14.05 -20.72 9.04
N LYS A 294 14.05 -19.48 9.54
CA LYS A 294 15.22 -18.84 10.15
C LYS A 294 14.92 -18.45 11.59
N GLU A 295 15.79 -18.87 12.50
CA GLU A 295 15.74 -18.52 13.91
C GLU A 295 16.09 -17.05 14.15
N ILE A 296 15.50 -16.48 15.19
CA ILE A 296 15.78 -15.11 15.66
C ILE A 296 16.65 -15.24 16.91
N SER A 297 17.79 -14.54 16.95
CA SER A 297 18.66 -14.54 18.13
C SER A 297 17.98 -13.84 19.32
N GLU A 298 18.09 -14.42 20.50
CA GLU A 298 17.61 -13.80 21.73
C GLU A 298 18.26 -12.41 21.93
N GLY A 299 17.44 -11.40 22.20
CA GLY A 299 17.88 -10.00 22.34
C GLY A 299 18.02 -9.20 21.05
N SER A 300 17.61 -9.73 19.88
CA SER A 300 17.57 -8.95 18.64
C SER A 300 16.58 -7.77 18.71
N THR A 301 16.92 -6.67 18.06
CA THR A 301 16.04 -5.49 17.92
C THR A 301 15.09 -5.62 16.72
N LEU A 302 14.03 -4.79 16.70
CA LEU A 302 13.16 -4.68 15.52
C LEU A 302 13.95 -4.20 14.29
N PHE A 303 15.01 -3.42 14.47
CA PHE A 303 15.93 -3.04 13.39
C PHE A 303 16.64 -4.26 12.79
N ASP A 304 17.17 -5.17 13.63
CA ASP A 304 17.84 -6.40 13.16
C ASP A 304 16.87 -7.31 12.40
N LEU A 305 15.63 -7.42 12.88
CA LEU A 305 14.54 -8.15 12.23
C LEU A 305 14.24 -7.59 10.82
N VAL A 306 14.12 -6.26 10.69
CA VAL A 306 13.83 -5.60 9.41
C VAL A 306 15.04 -5.67 8.46
N GLN A 307 16.25 -5.44 8.96
CA GLN A 307 17.51 -5.60 8.21
C GLN A 307 17.70 -7.02 7.69
N MET A 308 17.35 -8.04 8.48
CA MET A 308 17.34 -9.43 8.02
C MET A 308 16.41 -9.63 6.82
N GLY A 309 15.21 -9.05 6.84
CA GLY A 309 14.26 -9.16 5.72
C GLY A 309 14.68 -8.40 4.46
N ILE A 310 15.44 -7.32 4.61
CA ILE A 310 16.05 -6.59 3.49
C ILE A 310 17.22 -7.38 2.88
N ASN A 311 18.13 -7.86 3.73
CA ASN A 311 19.33 -8.59 3.29
C ASN A 311 19.04 -10.02 2.81
N GLN A 312 17.91 -10.62 3.23
CA GLN A 312 17.51 -11.97 2.85
C GLN A 312 16.08 -11.96 2.32
N MET A 313 15.97 -11.81 0.99
CA MET A 313 14.70 -11.72 0.28
C MET A 313 13.76 -12.92 0.55
N HIS A 314 14.31 -14.11 0.81
CA HIS A 314 13.56 -15.30 1.26
C HIS A 314 12.79 -15.09 2.57
N ALA A 315 13.33 -14.28 3.49
CA ALA A 315 12.71 -13.98 4.77
C ALA A 315 11.76 -12.75 4.68
N SER A 316 11.88 -11.91 3.65
CA SER A 316 11.21 -10.59 3.56
C SER A 316 9.71 -10.62 3.88
N VAL A 317 8.93 -11.50 3.25
CA VAL A 317 7.48 -11.63 3.49
C VAL A 317 7.20 -12.12 4.92
N GLY A 318 7.95 -13.12 5.38
CA GLY A 318 7.84 -13.64 6.75
C GLY A 318 8.17 -12.58 7.81
N VAL A 319 9.17 -11.72 7.54
CA VAL A 319 9.55 -10.56 8.35
C VAL A 319 8.44 -9.51 8.37
N VAL A 320 7.82 -9.17 7.23
CA VAL A 320 6.69 -8.22 7.20
C VAL A 320 5.49 -8.75 8.00
N VAL A 321 5.18 -10.05 7.89
CA VAL A 321 4.11 -10.70 8.67
C VAL A 321 4.46 -10.81 10.15
N ARG A 322 5.74 -11.00 10.52
CA ARG A 322 6.22 -10.93 11.91
C ARG A 322 6.10 -9.52 12.47
N LEU A 323 6.60 -8.52 11.73
CA LEU A 323 6.56 -7.11 12.10
C LEU A 323 5.14 -6.65 12.42
N ARG A 324 4.13 -7.08 11.66
CA ARG A 324 2.71 -6.83 11.97
C ARG A 324 2.34 -7.21 13.41
N LYS A 325 2.82 -8.35 13.90
CA LYS A 325 2.54 -8.89 15.23
C LYS A 325 3.35 -8.16 16.30
N GLU A 326 4.64 -7.93 16.05
CA GLU A 326 5.53 -7.16 16.95
C GLU A 326 4.98 -5.75 17.21
N LEU A 327 4.53 -5.05 16.16
CA LEU A 327 3.93 -3.72 16.26
C LEU A 327 2.65 -3.66 17.11
N SER A 328 1.94 -4.78 17.29
CA SER A 328 0.80 -4.89 18.23
C SER A 328 1.21 -5.17 19.68
N LEU A 329 2.48 -5.53 19.92
CA LEU A 329 3.02 -5.81 21.24
C LEU A 329 3.84 -4.65 21.83
N VAL A 330 4.36 -3.75 20.98
CA VAL A 330 4.99 -2.49 21.39
C VAL A 330 3.99 -1.63 22.18
N LYS A 331 4.41 -1.17 23.37
CA LYS A 331 3.60 -0.32 24.26
C LYS A 331 4.33 0.91 24.77
N ASP A 332 5.65 0.93 24.63
CA ASP A 332 6.55 1.95 25.17
C ASP A 332 6.41 3.28 24.41
N ILE A 333 6.15 3.19 23.11
CA ILE A 333 5.84 4.33 22.23
C ILE A 333 4.53 4.08 21.45
N PRO A 334 3.78 5.14 21.10
CA PRO A 334 2.56 4.98 20.30
C PRO A 334 2.88 4.51 18.89
N VAL A 335 2.14 3.50 18.41
CA VAL A 335 2.30 2.93 17.07
C VAL A 335 1.11 3.28 16.18
N LEU A 336 1.36 3.87 15.00
CA LEU A 336 0.35 4.19 14.00
C LEU A 336 0.59 3.44 12.68
N ILE A 337 -0.43 2.74 12.20
CA ILE A 337 -0.44 2.11 10.88
C ILE A 337 -1.30 2.96 9.93
N ALA A 338 -0.70 3.57 8.92
CA ALA A 338 -1.35 4.49 7.99
C ALA A 338 -1.25 3.96 6.55
N ILE A 339 -2.37 3.66 5.89
CA ILE A 339 -2.40 3.05 4.55
C ILE A 339 -3.29 3.87 3.62
N ASP A 340 -2.71 4.48 2.58
CA ASP A 340 -3.48 5.03 1.46
C ASP A 340 -3.78 3.94 0.42
N GLN A 341 -4.76 4.19 -0.46
CA GLN A 341 -5.23 3.23 -1.46
C GLN A 341 -5.77 1.92 -0.83
N TYR A 342 -6.21 1.97 0.43
CA TYR A 342 -6.60 0.83 1.26
C TYR A 342 -7.71 -0.03 0.63
N ASN A 343 -8.57 0.55 -0.20
CA ASN A 343 -9.59 -0.16 -0.98
C ASN A 343 -9.00 -1.26 -1.91
N ASN A 344 -7.73 -1.14 -2.33
CA ASN A 344 -7.06 -2.16 -3.16
C ASN A 344 -6.89 -3.50 -2.42
N TRP A 345 -6.91 -3.50 -1.09
CA TRP A 345 -6.79 -4.72 -0.28
C TRP A 345 -8.12 -5.47 -0.12
N PHE A 346 -9.22 -4.92 -0.65
CA PHE A 346 -10.57 -5.49 -0.56
C PHE A 346 -11.09 -6.00 -1.92
N THR A 347 -10.28 -5.92 -2.97
CA THR A 347 -10.62 -6.33 -4.34
C THR A 347 -9.65 -7.44 -4.83
N PHE A 348 -9.82 -7.86 -6.08
CA PHE A 348 -8.85 -8.73 -6.77
C PHE A 348 -7.55 -7.99 -7.06
N SER A 349 -6.45 -8.73 -6.99
CA SER A 349 -5.10 -8.29 -7.37
C SER A 349 -4.87 -8.44 -8.88
N GLU A 350 -3.73 -7.94 -9.37
CA GLU A 350 -3.27 -8.19 -10.76
C GLU A 350 -2.76 -9.63 -10.95
N TYR A 351 -2.46 -10.33 -9.86
CA TYR A 351 -1.95 -11.69 -9.89
C TYR A 351 -3.05 -12.69 -10.25
N GLU A 352 -2.70 -13.69 -11.05
CA GLU A 352 -3.61 -14.77 -11.43
C GLU A 352 -3.01 -16.16 -11.20
N GLU A 353 -3.81 -17.06 -10.65
CA GLU A 353 -3.48 -18.47 -10.46
C GLU A 353 -3.85 -19.28 -11.71
N PRO A 354 -2.92 -20.01 -12.36
CA PRO A 354 -3.27 -20.88 -13.47
C PRO A 354 -4.05 -22.10 -12.96
N VAL A 355 -5.33 -22.20 -13.35
CA VAL A 355 -6.21 -23.34 -13.01
C VAL A 355 -6.14 -24.44 -14.07
N THR A 356 -6.02 -24.03 -15.34
CA THR A 356 -5.72 -24.92 -16.47
C THR A 356 -4.75 -24.23 -17.41
N ILE A 357 -4.21 -24.97 -18.39
CA ILE A 357 -3.33 -24.44 -19.46
C ILE A 357 -3.97 -23.25 -20.21
N ARG A 358 -5.30 -23.09 -20.17
CA ARG A 358 -6.05 -22.03 -20.89
C ARG A 358 -6.90 -21.13 -19.99
N SER A 359 -6.84 -21.28 -18.66
CA SER A 359 -7.69 -20.52 -17.74
C SER A 359 -6.97 -20.16 -16.46
N THR A 360 -6.99 -18.88 -16.13
CA THR A 360 -6.47 -18.32 -14.89
C THR A 360 -7.62 -17.90 -13.97
N ARG A 361 -7.35 -17.86 -12.66
CA ARG A 361 -8.24 -17.34 -11.62
C ARG A 361 -7.60 -16.07 -11.04
N PRO A 362 -8.28 -14.92 -11.02
CA PRO A 362 -7.75 -13.74 -10.35
C PRO A 362 -7.57 -14.01 -8.85
N VAL A 363 -6.39 -13.75 -8.32
CA VAL A 363 -6.07 -13.90 -6.90
C VAL A 363 -6.70 -12.74 -6.14
N HIS A 364 -7.50 -13.04 -5.12
CA HIS A 364 -8.10 -11.99 -4.29
C HIS A 364 -7.04 -11.40 -3.34
N ALA A 365 -7.02 -10.09 -3.11
CA ALA A 365 -5.97 -9.45 -2.31
C ALA A 365 -5.80 -10.03 -0.89
N ARG A 366 -6.90 -10.47 -0.25
CA ARG A 366 -6.90 -11.25 1.01
C ARG A 366 -6.05 -12.54 1.00
N GLU A 367 -5.73 -13.09 -0.16
CA GLU A 367 -4.93 -14.31 -0.32
C GLU A 367 -3.42 -13.99 -0.38
N LEU A 368 -3.03 -12.72 -0.47
CA LEU A 368 -1.64 -12.27 -0.41
C LEU A 368 -1.20 -12.16 1.06
N ALA A 369 -0.06 -12.75 1.43
CA ALA A 369 0.35 -12.92 2.82
C ALA A 369 0.48 -11.58 3.58
N MET A 370 1.18 -10.59 2.99
CA MET A 370 1.32 -9.27 3.60
C MET A 370 -0.02 -8.55 3.76
N VAL A 371 -0.84 -8.55 2.70
CA VAL A 371 -2.15 -7.89 2.72
C VAL A 371 -3.05 -8.57 3.76
N ASN A 372 -3.06 -9.90 3.84
CA ASN A 372 -3.83 -10.64 4.84
C ASN A 372 -3.46 -10.23 6.28
N ALA A 373 -2.16 -10.02 6.56
CA ALA A 373 -1.68 -9.58 7.87
C ALA A 373 -2.10 -8.14 8.23
N PHE A 374 -2.07 -7.21 7.27
CA PHE A 374 -2.35 -5.79 7.54
C PHE A 374 -3.80 -5.34 7.27
N ARG A 375 -4.58 -6.07 6.46
CA ARG A 375 -5.97 -5.72 6.09
C ARG A 375 -6.97 -5.80 7.25
N SER A 376 -6.66 -6.55 8.31
CA SER A 376 -7.57 -6.67 9.45
C SER A 376 -7.46 -5.45 10.37
N MET A 377 -8.54 -4.67 10.43
CA MET A 377 -8.75 -3.62 11.45
C MET A 377 -9.36 -4.18 12.76
N MET A 378 -9.40 -5.51 12.95
CA MET A 378 -9.96 -6.10 14.17
C MET A 378 -8.98 -6.11 15.36
N HIS A 379 -7.71 -5.78 15.14
CA HIS A 379 -6.69 -5.68 16.18
C HIS A 379 -6.82 -4.34 16.94
N ASN A 380 -6.39 -4.30 18.20
CA ASN A 380 -6.56 -3.16 19.11
C ASN A 380 -5.53 -2.02 18.90
N ASP A 381 -5.00 -1.92 17.69
CA ASP A 381 -3.94 -0.97 17.29
C ASP A 381 -4.53 0.32 16.72
N MET A 382 -3.74 1.39 16.67
CA MET A 382 -4.13 2.62 15.97
C MET A 382 -3.87 2.46 14.48
N MET A 383 -4.94 2.46 13.68
CA MET A 383 -4.88 2.15 12.26
C MET A 383 -5.80 3.06 11.44
N VAL A 384 -5.27 3.67 10.38
CA VAL A 384 -6.01 4.54 9.46
C VAL A 384 -5.84 4.06 8.02
N GLY A 385 -6.95 3.72 7.37
CA GLY A 385 -6.98 3.42 5.95
C GLY A 385 -7.65 4.55 5.17
N ALA A 386 -7.09 5.01 4.05
CA ALA A 386 -7.74 5.92 3.12
C ALA A 386 -8.13 5.19 1.83
N PHE A 387 -9.39 5.35 1.40
CA PHE A 387 -9.85 4.84 0.11
C PHE A 387 -9.53 5.86 -1.00
N SER A 388 -8.92 5.45 -2.10
CA SER A 388 -8.60 6.39 -3.19
C SER A 388 -9.71 6.52 -4.22
N HIS A 389 -10.59 5.53 -4.31
CA HIS A 389 -11.85 5.63 -5.06
C HIS A 389 -13.04 5.66 -4.10
N SER A 390 -14.06 6.46 -4.41
CA SER A 390 -15.30 6.47 -3.63
C SER A 390 -16.07 5.21 -3.94
N THR A 391 -15.79 4.14 -3.19
CA THR A 391 -16.35 2.82 -3.43
C THR A 391 -17.67 2.64 -2.69
N ALA A 392 -18.66 3.42 -3.10
CA ALA A 392 -20.02 2.90 -3.30
C ALA A 392 -20.04 1.88 -4.47
N VAL A 393 -19.07 0.96 -4.50
CA VAL A 393 -19.09 -0.22 -5.36
C VAL A 393 -20.16 -1.11 -4.74
N GLY A 394 -21.29 -1.28 -5.45
CA GLY A 394 -22.56 -1.80 -4.91
C GLY A 394 -22.54 -3.22 -4.30
N SER A 395 -21.38 -3.88 -4.28
CA SER A 395 -21.12 -5.11 -3.53
C SER A 395 -20.67 -4.87 -2.08
N PHE A 396 -19.87 -3.83 -1.79
CA PHE A 396 -19.24 -3.64 -0.48
C PHE A 396 -20.10 -2.92 0.55
N ALA A 397 -21.07 -2.10 0.10
CA ALA A 397 -21.96 -1.35 0.99
C ALA A 397 -22.77 -2.23 1.96
N ARG A 398 -23.01 -3.51 1.63
CA ARG A 398 -23.72 -4.46 2.50
C ARG A 398 -22.82 -5.10 3.56
N THR A 399 -21.51 -5.19 3.34
CA THR A 399 -20.59 -5.87 4.26
C THR A 399 -20.15 -4.95 5.39
N CYS A 400 -19.96 -3.65 5.14
CA CYS A 400 -19.63 -2.70 6.21
C CYS A 400 -20.76 -2.53 7.24
N HIS A 401 -22.03 -2.67 6.83
CA HIS A 401 -23.16 -2.69 7.77
C HIS A 401 -23.22 -3.95 8.65
N MET A 402 -22.38 -4.96 8.39
CA MET A 402 -22.28 -6.20 9.17
C MET A 402 -21.11 -6.18 10.18
N PHE A 403 -20.38 -5.06 10.27
CA PHE A 403 -19.25 -4.84 11.18
C PHE A 403 -19.49 -3.64 12.13
N GLN A 404 -20.75 -3.43 12.54
CA GLN A 404 -21.15 -2.34 13.44
C GLN A 404 -21.61 -2.85 14.80
#